data_AF-A0A2D5VMF0-F1
#
_entry.id   AF-A0A2D5VMF0-F1
#
_cell.length_a   1.000
_cell.length_b   1.000
_cell.length_c   1.000
_cell.angle_alpha   90.00
_cell.angle_beta   90.00
_cell.angle_gamma   90.00
#
_symmetry.space_group_name_H-M   'P 1'
#
loop_
_entity.id
_entity.type
_entity.pdbx_description
1 polymer ?
#
loop_
_entity_poly.entity_id
_entity_poly.type
_entity_poly.pdbx_seq_one_letter_code
_entity_poly.pdbx_strand_id
1 'polypeptide(L)' 'MSLDKERGDAALRLKNDETFQDVCKEVRDAQTRVFLNPDSSQEEREEAHVIIRALGAIDRAIDARIANGKIAIQKGQHRG' A
#
# COMPACT_ATOMS: atom_id res chain seq x y z
N MET A 1 21.11 13.89 6.22
CA MET A 1 19.69 13.74 5.82
C MET A 1 18.98 12.98 6.93
N SER A 2 17.72 13.29 7.29
CA SER A 2 17.03 12.52 8.35
C SER A 2 16.69 11.12 7.84
N LEU A 3 16.89 10.09 8.67
CA LEU A 3 16.55 8.69 8.35
C LEU A 3 15.08 8.54 7.92
N ASP A 4 14.17 9.30 8.54
CA ASP A 4 12.75 9.27 8.20
C ASP A 4 12.47 9.86 6.81
N LYS A 5 13.27 10.84 6.38
CA LYS A 5 13.18 11.38 5.02
C LYS A 5 13.58 10.32 3.99
N GLU A 6 14.73 9.68 4.17
CA GLU A 6 15.20 8.60 3.27
C GLU A 6 14.18 7.46 3.15
N ARG A 7 13.58 7.09 4.28
CA ARG A 7 12.54 6.08 4.35
C ARG A 7 11.25 6.50 3.64
N GLY A 8 10.86 7.77 3.73
CA GLY A 8 9.72 8.33 3.00
C GLY A 8 9.97 8.38 1.49
N ASP A 9 11.16 8.81 1.06
CA ASP A 9 11.54 8.84 -0.36
C ASP A 9 11.60 7.43 -0.96
N ALA A 10 12.08 6.44 -0.20
CA ALA A 10 12.02 5.03 -0.61
C ALA A 10 10.59 4.49 -0.70
N ALA A 11 9.71 4.85 0.26
CA ALA A 11 8.30 4.45 0.23
C ALA A 11 7.56 5.08 -0.96
N LEU A 12 7.86 6.34 -1.30
CA LEU A 12 7.29 6.99 -2.48
C LEU A 12 7.72 6.31 -3.78
N ARG A 13 9.00 5.92 -3.87
CA ARG A 13 9.50 5.12 -5.01
C ARG A 13 8.78 3.78 -5.11
N LEU A 14 8.64 3.05 -3.99
CA LEU A 14 7.91 1.78 -3.97
C LEU A 14 6.44 1.96 -4.39
N LYS A 15 5.78 3.04 -3.93
CA LYS A 15 4.38 3.32 -4.30
C LYS A 15 4.21 3.56 -5.80
N ASN A 16 5.20 4.17 -6.43
CA ASN A 16 5.21 4.53 -7.85
C ASN A 16 5.90 3.48 -8.73
N ASP A 17 6.37 2.39 -8.16
CA ASP A 17 7.00 1.31 -8.91
C ASP A 17 5.94 0.56 -9.72
N GLU A 18 6.09 0.56 -11.04
CA GLU A 18 5.11 -0.02 -11.97
C GLU A 18 4.94 -1.52 -11.72
N THR A 19 6.04 -2.25 -11.47
CA THR A 19 5.97 -3.70 -11.22
C THR A 19 5.24 -3.99 -9.92
N PHE A 20 5.49 -3.21 -8.86
CA PHE A 20 4.76 -3.35 -7.61
C PHE A 20 3.26 -3.05 -7.76
N GLN A 21 2.92 -2.01 -8.52
CA GLN A 21 1.52 -1.66 -8.81
C GLN A 21 0.82 -2.76 -9.61
N ASP A 22 1.48 -3.30 -10.63
CA ASP A 22 0.95 -4.37 -11.47
C ASP A 22 0.73 -5.64 -10.65
N VAL A 23 1.69 -6.06 -9.83
CA VAL A 23 1.52 -7.20 -8.91
C VAL A 23 0.35 -6.99 -7.95
N CYS A 24 0.24 -5.80 -7.34
CA CYS A 24 -0.89 -5.49 -6.45
C CYS A 24 -2.23 -5.49 -7.18
N LYS A 25 -2.25 -5.04 -8.45
CA LYS A 25 -3.42 -5.06 -9.32
C LYS A 25 -3.81 -6.49 -9.68
N GLU A 26 -2.87 -7.33 -10.08
CA GLU A 26 -3.12 -8.74 -10.42
C GLU A 26 -3.73 -9.50 -9.24
N VAL A 27 -3.19 -9.32 -8.03
CA VAL A 27 -3.75 -9.93 -6.82
C VAL A 27 -5.16 -9.41 -6.56
N ARG A 28 -5.40 -8.10 -6.68
CA ARG A 28 -6.74 -7.50 -6.52
C ARG A 28 -7.74 -8.05 -7.54
N ASP A 29 -7.33 -8.15 -8.79
CA ASP A 29 -8.18 -8.65 -9.88
C ASP A 29 -8.50 -10.13 -9.67
N ALA A 30 -7.56 -10.93 -9.16
CA ALA A 30 -7.80 -12.32 -8.78
C ALA A 30 -8.87 -12.45 -7.69
N GLN A 31 -8.79 -11.64 -6.63
CA GLN A 31 -9.80 -11.67 -5.57
C GLN A 31 -11.15 -11.13 -6.05
N THR A 32 -11.13 -10.14 -6.94
CA THR A 32 -12.36 -9.59 -7.54
C THR A 32 -13.10 -10.66 -8.36
N ARG A 33 -12.39 -11.54 -9.06
CA ARG A 33 -12.99 -12.66 -9.77
C ARG A 33 -13.75 -13.63 -8.86
N VAL A 34 -13.29 -13.83 -7.61
CA VAL A 34 -14.01 -14.66 -6.62
C VAL A 34 -15.37 -14.05 -6.26
N PHE A 35 -15.45 -12.73 -6.11
CA PHE A 35 -16.73 -12.05 -5.85
C PHE A 35 -17.68 -12.07 -7.05
N LEU A 36 -17.14 -12.06 -8.27
CA LEU A 36 -17.93 -12.12 -9.51
C LEU A 36 -18.37 -13.54 -9.87
N ASN A 37 -17.78 -14.57 -9.24
CA ASN A 37 -18.18 -15.95 -9.45
C ASN A 37 -19.43 -16.28 -8.62
N PRO A 38 -20.58 -16.58 -9.25
CA PRO A 38 -21.80 -16.94 -8.52
C PRO A 38 -21.64 -18.25 -7.74
N ASP A 39 -20.79 -19.16 -8.23
CA ASP A 39 -20.54 -20.48 -7.63
C ASP A 39 -19.56 -20.42 -6.45
N SER A 40 -18.92 -19.27 -6.21
CA SER A 40 -17.99 -19.15 -5.11
C SER A 40 -18.67 -19.29 -3.76
N SER A 41 -18.04 -20.09 -2.90
CA SER A 41 -18.53 -20.34 -1.56
C SER A 41 -18.43 -19.08 -0.68
N GLN A 42 -19.11 -19.10 0.46
CA GLN A 42 -18.98 -18.01 1.44
C GLN A 42 -17.54 -17.92 1.97
N GLU A 43 -16.89 -19.06 2.23
CA GLU A 43 -15.52 -19.13 2.74
C GLU A 43 -14.52 -18.53 1.73
N GLU A 44 -14.65 -18.86 0.45
CA GLU A 44 -13.80 -18.28 -0.61
C GLU A 44 -13.96 -16.76 -0.71
N ARG A 45 -15.19 -16.25 -0.57
CA ARG A 45 -15.47 -14.80 -0.58
C ARG A 45 -14.90 -14.11 0.65
N GLU A 46 -14.95 -14.75 1.82
CA GLU A 46 -14.36 -14.24 3.06
C GLU A 46 -12.83 -14.17 2.96
N GLU A 47 -12.18 -15.22 2.44
CA GLU A 47 -10.74 -15.23 2.21
C GLU A 47 -10.31 -14.14 1.22
N ALA A 48 -11.01 -14.02 0.10
CA ALA A 48 -10.79 -12.96 -0.88
C ALA A 48 -10.91 -11.56 -0.25
N HIS A 49 -11.87 -11.37 0.66
CA HIS A 49 -12.04 -10.11 1.38
C HIS A 49 -10.85 -9.82 2.30
N VAL A 50 -10.35 -10.82 3.02
CA VAL A 50 -9.18 -10.69 3.91
C VAL A 50 -7.95 -10.24 3.12
N ILE A 51 -7.73 -10.82 1.93
CA ILE A 51 -6.62 -10.45 1.04
C ILE A 51 -6.76 -9.01 0.54
N ILE A 52 -7.94 -8.60 0.09
CA ILE A 52 -8.20 -7.20 -0.32
C ILE A 52 -7.94 -6.23 0.83
N ARG A 53 -8.37 -6.57 2.05
CA ARG A 53 -8.10 -5.76 3.24
C ARG A 53 -6.61 -5.66 3.53
N ALA A 54 -5.86 -6.76 3.34
CA ALA A 54 -4.41 -6.78 3.50
C ALA A 54 -3.70 -5.88 2.48
N LEU A 55 -4.09 -5.90 1.21
CA LEU A 55 -3.58 -4.96 0.20
C LEU A 55 -3.81 -3.50 0.61
N GLY A 56 -5.01 -3.18 1.12
CA GLY A 56 -5.30 -1.84 1.63
C GLY A 56 -4.48 -1.47 2.88
N ALA A 57 -4.10 -2.45 3.72
CA ALA A 57 -3.23 -2.20 4.86
C ALA A 57 -1.79 -1.90 4.43
N ILE A 58 -1.29 -2.58 3.38
CA ILE A 58 0.03 -2.30 2.79
C ILE A 58 0.08 -0.88 2.24
N ASP A 59 -0.91 -0.46 1.44
CA ASP A 59 -0.96 0.89 0.87
C ASP A 59 -0.98 1.97 1.96
N ARG A 60 -1.80 1.78 3.01
CA ARG A 60 -1.82 2.69 4.17
C ARG A 60 -0.47 2.76 4.89
N ALA A 61 0.24 1.64 5.02
CA ALA A 61 1.57 1.61 5.65
C ALA A 61 2.61 2.38 4.82
N ILE A 62 2.55 2.26 3.49
CA ILE A 62 3.39 3.02 2.56
C ILE A 62 3.09 4.52 2.70
N ASP A 63 1.81 4.92 2.70
CA ASP A 63 1.39 6.31 2.84
C ASP A 63 1.82 6.94 4.17
N ALA A 64 1.66 6.20 5.27
CA ALA A 64 2.12 6.65 6.58
C ALA A 64 3.63 6.93 6.57
N ARG A 65 4.41 6.08 5.89
CA ARG A 65 5.87 6.24 5.79
C ARG A 65 6.27 7.45 4.94
N ILE A 66 5.54 7.72 3.85
CA ILE A 66 5.71 8.92 3.04
C ILE A 66 5.40 10.17 3.87
N ALA A 67 4.29 10.18 4.61
CA ALA A 67 3.87 11.30 5.45
C ALA A 67 4.92 11.61 6.53
N ASN A 68 5.44 10.59 7.22
CA ASN A 68 6.49 10.75 8.23
C ASN A 68 7.75 11.38 7.64
N GLY A 69 8.17 10.98 6.44
CA GLY A 69 9.30 11.58 5.74
C GLY A 69 9.10 13.07 5.42
N LYS A 70 7.89 13.47 5.03
CA LYS A 70 7.54 14.89 4.76
C LYS A 70 7.59 15.74 6.04
N ILE A 71 7.06 15.22 7.15
CA ILE A 71 7.08 15.92 8.45
C ILE A 71 8.52 16.15 8.93
N ALA A 72 9.43 15.21 8.68
CA ALA A 72 10.84 15.35 9.04
C ALA A 72 11.53 16.53 8.31
N ILE A 73 11.09 16.87 7.10
CA ILE A 73 11.59 18.03 6.34
C ILE A 73 11.14 19.34 7.01
N GLN A 74 9.84 19.46 7.31
CA GLN A 74 9.25 20.68 7.87
C GLN A 74 9.85 21.04 9.24
N LYS A 75 10.10 20.03 10.10
CA LYS A 75 10.76 20.24 11.41
C LYS A 75 12.21 20.71 11.29
N GLY A 76 12.91 20.36 10.21
CA GLY A 76 14.26 20.84 9.93
C GLY A 76 14.30 22.28 9.43
N GLN A 77 13.28 22.71 8.71
CA GLN A 77 13.17 24.07 8.14
C GLN A 77 12.83 25.15 9.17
N HIS A 78 12.10 24.81 10.24
CA HIS A 78 11.75 25.75 11.32
C HIS A 78 12.83 25.94 12.40
N ARG A 79 13.93 25.19 12.33
CA ARG A 79 15.04 25.25 13.31
C ARG A 79 16.27 26.01 12.80
N GLY A 80 16.15 26.69 11.66
CA GLY A 80 17.15 27.58 11.09
C GLY A 80 16.85 29.04 11.36
#